data_AF-A0AAU3PMM2-F1
#
_entry.id   AF-A0AAU3PMM2-F1
#
_cell.length_a   1.000
_cell.length_b   1.000
_cell.length_c   1.000
_cell.angle_alpha   90.00
_cell.angle_beta   90.00
_cell.angle_gamma   90.00
#
_symmetry.space_group_name_H-M   'P 1'
#
loop_
_entity.id
_entity.type
_entity.pdbx_description
1 polymer ?
#
loop_
_entity_poly.entity_id
_entity_poly.type
_entity_poly.pdbx_seq_one_letter_code
_entity_poly.pdbx_strand_id
1 'polypeptide(L)'
;MTGKPDRGKTARRSTRNRPTDNELLDAACAVIAEVGVDRTTMDTIAQRADTSRVTLYAHFGSRDALVDAVIERELEALTAWMFEIYDNGETMQYGQRARYSVESLFDYARRHPEGFRVLLDNRYDDSHPGRRLSAALEPRIAERLRANYAERGTPIHGGADTLATMLLGISLDIAYRAVIVAGADIDAACDLAVTASLAVLRAVEPEQLRAIDTSPVPNGS
;
A
#
# COMPACT_ATOMS: atom_id res chain seq x y z
N MET A 1 -50.20 -5.34 55.72
CA MET A 1 -50.03 -5.39 54.25
C MET A 1 -49.97 -3.98 53.72
N THR A 2 -48.83 -3.56 53.17
CA THR A 2 -48.69 -2.67 51.99
C THR A 2 -47.19 -2.50 51.75
N GLY A 3 -46.70 -3.21 50.74
CA GLY A 3 -45.28 -3.27 50.36
C GLY A 3 -44.77 -1.97 49.76
N LYS A 4 -43.48 -1.75 49.98
CA LYS A 4 -42.64 -0.68 49.43
C LYS A 4 -42.53 -0.87 47.90
N PRO A 5 -42.71 0.17 47.06
CA PRO A 5 -42.55 0.00 45.63
C PRO A 5 -41.06 -0.08 45.28
N ASP A 6 -40.72 -1.23 44.70
CA ASP A 6 -39.50 -1.48 43.94
C ASP A 6 -39.33 -0.44 42.83
N ARG A 7 -38.16 0.20 42.77
CA ARG A 7 -37.76 1.09 41.67
C ARG A 7 -36.53 0.52 40.97
N GLY A 8 -36.67 -0.70 40.45
CA GLY A 8 -35.90 -1.16 39.31
C GLY A 8 -36.26 -0.37 38.04
N LYS A 9 -35.62 0.78 37.83
CA LYS A 9 -35.54 1.53 36.57
C LYS A 9 -34.07 1.94 36.45
N THR A 10 -33.23 1.50 35.52
CA THR A 10 -33.43 1.28 34.09
C THR A 10 -32.25 0.46 33.58
N ALA A 11 -32.44 -0.84 33.37
CA ALA A 11 -31.56 -1.63 32.52
C ALA A 11 -31.90 -1.31 31.06
N ARG A 12 -31.54 -0.11 30.63
CA ARG A 12 -31.58 0.29 29.22
C ARG A 12 -30.33 1.11 28.92
N ARG A 13 -29.18 0.54 29.31
CA ARG A 13 -27.88 1.05 28.89
C ARG A 13 -27.64 0.52 27.48
N SER A 14 -28.14 1.30 26.52
CA SER A 14 -27.72 1.37 25.12
C SER A 14 -26.82 0.23 24.66
N THR A 15 -27.37 -0.69 23.87
CA THR A 15 -26.64 -1.39 22.80
C THR A 15 -26.10 -0.34 21.81
N ARG A 16 -25.15 0.49 22.25
CA ARG A 16 -24.25 1.17 21.31
C ARG A 16 -23.43 0.01 20.76
N ASN A 17 -23.60 -0.29 19.47
CA ASN A 17 -22.92 -1.39 18.82
C ASN A 17 -21.44 -1.27 19.16
N ARG A 18 -20.84 -2.32 19.74
CA ARG A 18 -19.42 -2.29 20.07
C ARG A 18 -18.68 -2.10 18.74
N PRO A 19 -17.74 -1.14 18.62
CA PRO A 19 -17.04 -0.92 17.37
C PRO A 19 -16.33 -2.20 16.95
N THR A 20 -16.45 -2.50 15.67
CA THR A 20 -15.76 -3.61 15.01
C THR A 20 -14.28 -3.30 14.86
N ASP A 21 -13.45 -4.33 14.69
CA ASP A 21 -12.02 -4.14 14.45
C ASP A 21 -11.77 -3.23 13.25
N ASN A 22 -12.55 -3.37 12.18
CA ASN A 22 -12.45 -2.53 10.99
C ASN A 22 -12.71 -1.05 11.27
N GLU A 23 -13.76 -0.71 12.04
CA GLU A 23 -14.04 0.68 12.41
C GLU A 23 -12.92 1.28 13.26
N LEU A 24 -12.30 0.47 14.14
CA LEU A 24 -11.17 0.91 14.95
C LEU A 24 -9.90 1.11 14.11
N LEU A 25 -9.64 0.20 13.17
CA LEU A 25 -8.52 0.28 12.24
C LEU A 25 -8.68 1.45 11.26
N ASP A 26 -9.90 1.76 10.80
CA ASP A 26 -10.19 2.95 9.97
C ASP A 26 -9.87 4.24 10.72
N ALA A 27 -10.36 4.36 11.96
CA ALA A 27 -10.06 5.51 12.80
C ALA A 27 -8.56 5.66 13.05
N ALA A 28 -7.86 4.55 13.27
CA ALA A 28 -6.41 4.57 13.47
C ALA A 28 -5.64 4.90 12.20
N CYS A 29 -6.02 4.36 11.04
CA CYS A 29 -5.45 4.69 9.74
C CYS A 29 -5.54 6.19 9.48
N ALA A 30 -6.70 6.79 9.72
CA ALA A 30 -6.89 8.23 9.59
C ALA A 30 -5.98 9.04 10.55
N VAL A 31 -5.89 8.66 11.83
CA VAL A 31 -4.99 9.35 12.79
C VAL A 31 -3.54 9.23 12.34
N ILE A 32 -3.08 8.04 11.94
CA ILE A 32 -1.70 7.81 11.49
C ILE A 32 -1.43 8.63 10.22
N ALA A 33 -2.36 8.69 9.27
CA ALA A 33 -2.22 9.50 8.07
C ALA A 33 -2.16 11.01 8.39
N GLU A 34 -2.88 11.49 9.41
CA GLU A 34 -2.89 12.90 9.79
C GLU A 34 -1.63 13.32 10.54
N VAL A 35 -1.20 12.54 11.54
CA VAL A 35 -0.13 12.97 12.47
C VAL A 35 1.15 12.16 12.37
N GLY A 36 1.17 11.09 11.59
CA GLY A 36 2.27 10.13 11.51
C GLY A 36 2.22 9.09 12.62
N VAL A 37 2.97 7.99 12.45
CA VAL A 37 3.03 6.89 13.43
C VAL A 37 3.47 7.43 14.78
N ASP A 38 4.63 8.09 14.88
CA ASP A 38 5.23 8.52 16.17
C ASP A 38 4.31 9.36 17.06
N ARG A 39 3.48 10.23 16.46
CA ARG A 39 2.56 11.11 17.20
C ARG A 39 1.19 10.49 17.46
N THR A 40 0.90 9.34 16.88
CA THR A 40 -0.34 8.59 17.12
C THR A 40 -0.37 8.06 18.55
N THR A 41 -1.51 8.15 19.23
CA THR A 41 -1.70 7.60 20.58
C THR A 41 -3.02 6.84 20.70
N MET A 42 -3.14 5.97 21.70
CA MET A 42 -4.42 5.29 22.00
C MET A 42 -5.54 6.28 22.34
N ASP A 43 -5.21 7.43 22.94
CA ASP A 43 -6.17 8.48 23.24
C ASP A 43 -6.72 9.15 21.97
N THR A 44 -5.84 9.54 21.05
CA THR A 44 -6.24 10.16 19.78
C THR A 44 -7.06 9.20 18.92
N ILE A 45 -6.72 7.91 18.89
CA ILE A 45 -7.49 6.89 18.17
C ILE A 45 -8.86 6.68 18.83
N ALA A 46 -8.91 6.57 20.16
CA ALA A 46 -10.17 6.33 20.87
C ALA A 46 -11.15 7.49 20.67
N GLN A 47 -10.64 8.72 20.67
CA GLN A 47 -11.41 9.92 20.38
C GLN A 47 -11.96 9.90 18.95
N ARG A 48 -11.13 9.55 17.95
CA ARG A 48 -11.57 9.48 16.55
C ARG A 48 -12.59 8.37 16.30
N ALA A 49 -12.45 7.22 16.97
CA ALA A 49 -13.34 6.07 16.86
C ALA A 49 -14.62 6.16 17.72
N ASP A 50 -14.88 7.28 18.42
CA ASP A 50 -15.97 7.44 19.40
C ASP A 50 -16.06 6.27 20.41
N THR A 51 -14.90 5.86 20.94
CA THR A 51 -14.79 4.72 21.85
C THR A 51 -13.88 5.05 23.04
N SER A 52 -13.58 4.03 23.87
CA SER A 52 -12.69 4.17 25.01
C SER A 52 -11.33 3.52 24.75
N ARG A 53 -10.27 4.02 25.40
CA ARG A 53 -8.96 3.34 25.42
C ARG A 53 -9.06 1.88 25.86
N VAL A 54 -9.90 1.60 26.87
CA VAL A 54 -10.11 0.23 27.37
C VAL A 54 -10.63 -0.68 26.26
N THR A 55 -11.51 -0.18 25.39
CA THR A 55 -11.99 -0.92 24.22
C THR A 55 -10.83 -1.19 23.25
N LEU A 56 -10.03 -0.18 22.88
CA LEU A 56 -8.89 -0.40 21.97
C LEU A 56 -7.89 -1.43 22.51
N TYR A 57 -7.52 -1.31 23.80
CA TYR A 57 -6.63 -2.27 24.45
C TYR A 57 -7.23 -3.68 24.51
N ALA A 58 -8.55 -3.81 24.65
CA ALA A 58 -9.20 -5.11 24.64
C ALA A 58 -9.21 -5.79 23.26
N HIS A 59 -9.10 -5.02 22.17
CA HIS A 59 -9.06 -5.56 20.80
C HIS A 59 -7.61 -5.83 20.35
N PHE A 60 -6.69 -4.90 20.59
CA PHE A 60 -5.35 -4.94 20.00
C PHE A 60 -4.21 -5.12 21.02
N GLY A 61 -4.47 -5.01 22.31
CA GLY A 61 -3.49 -5.24 23.38
C GLY A 61 -2.48 -4.10 23.59
N SER A 62 -1.95 -3.48 22.53
CA SER A 62 -1.04 -2.34 22.60
C SER A 62 -1.26 -1.36 21.45
N ARG A 63 -0.67 -0.16 21.57
CA ARG A 63 -0.63 0.83 20.49
C ARG A 63 0.09 0.27 19.27
N ASP A 64 1.25 -0.33 19.48
CA ASP A 64 2.11 -0.78 18.38
C ASP A 64 1.46 -1.96 17.65
N ALA A 65 0.82 -2.89 18.37
CA ALA A 65 0.05 -3.96 17.75
C ALA A 65 -1.16 -3.45 16.94
N LEU A 66 -1.77 -2.34 17.35
CA LEU A 66 -2.82 -1.68 16.58
C LEU A 66 -2.24 -1.05 15.30
N VAL A 67 -1.13 -0.32 15.41
CA VAL A 67 -0.42 0.27 14.26
C VAL A 67 0.00 -0.81 13.26
N ASP A 68 0.59 -1.90 13.74
CA ASP A 68 0.98 -3.04 12.90
C ASP A 68 -0.22 -3.65 12.19
N ALA A 69 -1.36 -3.79 12.89
CA ALA A 69 -2.60 -4.29 12.29
C ALA A 69 -3.15 -3.36 11.20
N VAL A 70 -3.02 -2.03 11.36
CA VAL A 70 -3.37 -1.07 10.30
C VAL A 70 -2.44 -1.27 9.10
N ILE A 71 -1.13 -1.30 9.33
CA ILE A 71 -0.13 -1.46 8.27
C ILE A 71 -0.36 -2.76 7.49
N GLU A 72 -0.59 -3.88 8.19
CA GLU A 72 -0.84 -5.17 7.56
C GLU A 72 -2.10 -5.12 6.68
N ARG A 73 -3.19 -4.57 7.21
CA ARG A 73 -4.45 -4.44 6.48
C ARG A 73 -4.27 -3.61 5.21
N GLU A 74 -3.62 -2.46 5.29
CA GLU A 74 -3.41 -1.61 4.11
C GLU A 74 -2.47 -2.28 3.09
N LEU A 75 -1.45 -2.99 3.57
CA LEU A 75 -0.50 -3.73 2.74
C LEU A 75 -1.21 -4.85 1.98
N GLU A 76 -2.03 -5.64 2.67
CA GLU A 76 -2.85 -6.69 2.07
C GLU A 76 -3.81 -6.12 1.04
N ALA A 77 -4.50 -5.02 1.36
CA ALA A 77 -5.45 -4.37 0.45
C ALA A 77 -4.79 -3.90 -0.85
N LEU A 78 -3.67 -3.18 -0.76
CA LEU A 78 -2.95 -2.70 -1.95
C LEU A 78 -2.31 -3.85 -2.73
N THR A 79 -1.76 -4.86 -2.05
CA THR A 79 -1.16 -6.02 -2.71
C THR A 79 -2.21 -6.83 -3.46
N ALA A 80 -3.36 -7.10 -2.84
CA ALA A 80 -4.48 -7.79 -3.47
C ALA A 80 -5.01 -7.02 -4.69
N TRP A 81 -5.19 -5.70 -4.56
CA TRP A 81 -5.58 -4.82 -5.66
C TRP A 81 -4.61 -4.91 -6.85
N MET A 82 -3.30 -4.83 -6.58
CA MET A 82 -2.27 -4.93 -7.61
C MET A 82 -2.24 -6.31 -8.27
N PHE A 83 -2.43 -7.39 -7.51
CA PHE A 83 -2.50 -8.74 -8.06
C PHE A 83 -3.71 -8.94 -8.97
N GLU A 84 -4.87 -8.42 -8.59
CA GLU A 84 -6.07 -8.44 -9.43
C GLU A 84 -5.86 -7.68 -10.75
N ILE A 85 -5.18 -6.53 -10.72
CA ILE A 85 -4.80 -5.79 -11.93
C ILE A 85 -3.91 -6.65 -12.85
N TYR A 86 -2.93 -7.36 -12.29
CA TYR A 86 -2.06 -8.21 -13.10
C TYR A 86 -2.82 -9.34 -13.77
N ASP A 87 -3.76 -9.95 -13.06
CA ASP A 87 -4.59 -11.04 -13.59
C ASP A 87 -5.53 -10.54 -14.70
N ASN A 88 -6.18 -9.40 -14.47
CA ASN A 88 -7.04 -8.75 -15.47
C ASN A 88 -6.26 -8.26 -16.70
N GLY A 89 -4.98 -7.92 -16.52
CA GLY A 89 -4.09 -7.45 -17.58
C GLY A 89 -3.43 -8.57 -18.39
N GLU A 90 -3.65 -9.85 -18.09
CA GLU A 90 -2.89 -10.97 -18.66
C GLU A 90 -2.96 -11.03 -20.19
N THR A 91 -4.16 -10.78 -20.73
CA THR A 91 -4.47 -10.84 -22.17
C THR A 91 -4.16 -9.54 -22.93
N MET A 92 -3.81 -8.46 -22.21
CA MET A 92 -3.51 -7.17 -22.83
C MET A 92 -2.13 -7.19 -23.50
N GLN A 93 -2.00 -6.41 -24.60
CA GLN A 93 -0.69 -6.21 -25.20
C GLN A 93 0.27 -5.55 -24.19
N TYR A 94 1.56 -5.86 -24.31
CA TYR A 94 2.60 -5.42 -23.38
C TYR A 94 2.53 -3.94 -22.98
N GLY A 95 2.45 -3.03 -23.96
CA GLY A 95 2.37 -1.58 -23.68
C GLY A 95 1.02 -1.15 -23.09
N GLN A 96 -0.08 -1.79 -23.48
CA GLN A 96 -1.41 -1.51 -22.92
C GLN A 96 -1.48 -1.94 -21.46
N ARG A 97 -0.91 -3.10 -21.14
CA ARG A 97 -0.84 -3.60 -19.76
C ARG A 97 -0.02 -2.67 -18.87
N ALA A 98 1.16 -2.23 -19.33
CA ALA A 98 1.99 -1.30 -18.56
C ALA A 98 1.25 0.01 -18.25
N ARG A 99 0.52 0.57 -19.22
CA ARG A 99 -0.35 1.72 -19.02
C ARG A 99 -1.45 1.42 -17.98
N TYR A 100 -2.20 0.33 -18.18
CA TYR A 100 -3.29 -0.08 -17.30
C TYR A 100 -2.83 -0.26 -15.84
N SER A 101 -1.66 -0.86 -15.62
CA SER A 101 -1.10 -1.04 -14.29
C SER A 101 -0.79 0.28 -13.59
N VAL A 102 -0.23 1.27 -14.31
CA VAL A 102 0.05 2.60 -13.74
C VAL A 102 -1.25 3.35 -13.46
N GLU A 103 -2.17 3.40 -14.42
CA GLU A 103 -3.47 4.07 -14.26
C GLU A 103 -4.25 3.50 -13.06
N SER A 104 -4.25 2.18 -12.89
CA SER A 104 -4.96 1.50 -11.80
C SER A 104 -4.31 1.73 -10.43
N LEU A 105 -2.98 1.93 -10.37
CA LEU A 105 -2.29 2.32 -9.15
C LEU A 105 -2.69 3.75 -8.72
N PHE A 106 -2.73 4.68 -9.68
CA PHE A 106 -3.17 6.05 -9.42
C PHE A 106 -4.63 6.09 -8.95
N ASP A 107 -5.49 5.25 -9.54
CA ASP A 107 -6.88 5.17 -9.11
C ASP A 107 -7.03 4.61 -7.69
N TYR A 108 -6.22 3.61 -7.31
CA TYR A 108 -6.16 3.17 -5.92
C TYR A 108 -5.72 4.28 -4.98
N ALA A 109 -4.62 4.99 -5.32
CA ALA A 109 -4.09 6.06 -4.51
C ALA A 109 -5.10 7.20 -4.31
N ARG A 110 -5.89 7.51 -5.36
CA ARG A 110 -6.99 8.50 -5.31
C ARG A 110 -8.13 8.04 -4.38
N ARG A 111 -8.48 6.76 -4.39
CA ARG A 111 -9.59 6.19 -3.62
C ARG A 111 -9.23 5.92 -2.15
N HIS A 112 -7.95 5.69 -1.85
CA HIS A 112 -7.47 5.31 -0.52
C HIS A 112 -6.27 6.16 -0.06
N PRO A 113 -6.39 7.51 -0.02
CA PRO A 113 -5.23 8.38 0.23
C PRO A 113 -4.63 8.19 1.63
N GLU A 114 -5.44 7.90 2.65
CA GLU A 114 -4.95 7.68 4.03
C GLU A 114 -4.11 6.40 4.12
N GLY A 115 -4.65 5.26 3.68
CA GLY A 115 -3.93 3.99 3.66
C GLY A 115 -2.69 4.04 2.76
N PHE A 116 -2.80 4.69 1.60
CA PHE A 116 -1.66 4.94 0.72
C PHE A 116 -0.59 5.79 1.41
N ARG A 117 -0.97 6.79 2.22
CA ARG A 117 -0.02 7.56 3.04
C ARG A 117 0.65 6.70 4.08
N VAL A 118 -0.13 5.94 4.86
CA VAL A 118 0.38 5.06 5.93
C VAL A 118 1.44 4.09 5.40
N LEU A 119 1.22 3.51 4.23
CA LEU A 119 2.17 2.56 3.65
C LEU A 119 3.44 3.21 3.08
N LEU A 120 3.37 4.49 2.73
CA LEU A 120 4.34 5.15 1.83
C LEU A 120 4.97 6.40 2.42
N ASP A 121 4.70 6.74 3.68
CA ASP A 121 5.30 7.89 4.36
C ASP A 121 6.55 7.48 5.14
N ASN A 122 7.73 7.99 4.75
CA ASN A 122 9.09 7.62 5.22
C ASN A 122 9.74 6.39 4.54
N ARG A 123 9.51 6.20 3.24
CA ARG A 123 9.95 5.07 2.37
C ARG A 123 11.45 4.71 2.38
N TYR A 124 12.27 5.50 3.04
CA TYR A 124 13.73 5.35 3.11
C TYR A 124 14.22 4.84 4.47
N ASP A 125 13.32 4.57 5.42
CA ASP A 125 13.66 3.86 6.66
C ASP A 125 13.71 2.34 6.43
N ASP A 126 14.67 1.65 7.06
CA ASP A 126 14.93 0.21 6.87
C ASP A 126 13.77 -0.67 7.37
N SER A 127 12.95 -0.15 8.28
CA SER A 127 11.76 -0.85 8.83
C SER A 127 10.44 -0.46 8.14
N HIS A 128 10.50 0.25 7.01
CA HIS A 128 9.32 0.90 6.44
C HIS A 128 8.36 -0.07 5.71
N PRO A 129 7.03 0.05 5.90
CA PRO A 129 6.01 -0.80 5.24
C PRO A 129 6.12 -0.84 3.71
N GLY A 130 6.47 0.28 3.09
CA GLY A 130 6.71 0.37 1.64
C GLY A 130 7.77 -0.61 1.11
N ARG A 131 8.76 -1.04 1.91
CA ARG A 131 9.68 -2.11 1.50
C ARG A 131 8.98 -3.46 1.43
N ARG A 132 8.10 -3.77 2.38
CA ARG A 132 7.27 -5.00 2.36
C ARG A 132 6.37 -5.01 1.13
N LEU A 133 5.78 -3.87 0.78
CA LEU A 133 5.00 -3.72 -0.45
C LEU A 133 5.86 -4.02 -1.70
N SER A 134 7.02 -3.37 -1.82
CA SER A 134 7.92 -3.63 -2.96
C SER A 134 8.35 -5.10 -3.03
N ALA A 135 8.73 -5.70 -1.90
CA ALA A 135 9.13 -7.10 -1.82
C ALA A 135 8.00 -8.07 -2.21
N ALA A 136 6.73 -7.72 -1.97
CA ALA A 136 5.58 -8.51 -2.40
C ALA A 136 5.29 -8.38 -3.90
N LEU A 137 5.45 -7.19 -4.48
CA LEU A 137 5.07 -6.90 -5.86
C LEU A 137 6.18 -7.18 -6.88
N GLU A 138 7.43 -6.89 -6.53
CA GLU A 138 8.58 -6.95 -7.44
C GLU A 138 8.76 -8.34 -8.08
N PRO A 139 8.73 -9.48 -7.36
CA PRO A 139 8.92 -10.79 -7.97
C PRO A 139 7.87 -11.09 -9.05
N ARG A 140 6.62 -10.66 -8.85
CA ARG A 140 5.53 -10.86 -9.81
C ARG A 140 5.73 -10.03 -11.07
N ILE A 141 6.19 -8.79 -10.92
CA ILE A 141 6.52 -7.90 -12.04
C ILE A 141 7.72 -8.45 -12.82
N ALA A 142 8.79 -8.82 -12.11
CA ALA A 142 10.00 -9.37 -12.68
C ALA A 142 9.70 -10.65 -13.48
N GLU A 143 8.92 -11.58 -12.91
CA GLU A 143 8.55 -12.81 -13.61
C GLU A 143 7.81 -12.55 -14.92
N ARG A 144 6.88 -11.60 -14.89
CA ARG A 144 6.18 -11.21 -16.11
C ARG A 144 7.14 -10.56 -17.11
N LEU A 145 8.06 -9.70 -16.68
CA LEU A 145 9.09 -9.13 -17.55
C LEU A 145 9.94 -10.23 -18.20
N ARG A 146 10.42 -11.21 -17.43
CA ARG A 146 11.17 -12.37 -17.97
C ARG A 146 10.39 -13.10 -19.04
N ALA A 147 9.10 -13.40 -18.80
CA ALA A 147 8.25 -14.06 -19.79
C ALA A 147 8.12 -13.24 -21.09
N ASN A 148 7.82 -11.94 -21.01
CA ASN A 148 7.68 -11.09 -22.21
C ASN A 148 8.98 -11.00 -23.03
N TYR A 149 10.13 -10.94 -22.35
CA TYR A 149 11.44 -10.85 -23.00
C TYR A 149 11.86 -12.21 -23.59
N ALA A 150 11.52 -13.32 -22.94
CA ALA A 150 11.76 -14.67 -23.46
C ALA A 150 10.92 -14.96 -24.72
N GLU A 151 9.63 -14.59 -24.74
CA GLU A 151 8.74 -14.71 -25.91
C GLU A 151 9.27 -13.97 -27.15
N ARG A 152 10.05 -12.90 -26.95
CA ARG A 152 10.68 -12.12 -28.02
C ARG A 152 12.07 -12.63 -28.43
N GLY A 153 12.53 -13.74 -27.84
CA GLY A 153 13.85 -14.32 -28.11
C GLY A 153 15.01 -13.62 -27.39
N THR A 154 14.73 -12.76 -26.41
CA THR A 154 15.73 -11.98 -25.67
C THR A 154 15.63 -12.16 -24.16
N PRO A 155 15.86 -13.37 -23.61
CA PRO A 155 15.70 -13.63 -22.17
C PRO A 155 16.65 -12.76 -21.31
N ILE A 156 16.16 -12.41 -20.12
CA ILE A 156 16.81 -11.59 -19.07
C ILE A 156 16.54 -12.24 -17.69
N HIS A 157 17.42 -12.05 -16.71
CA HIS A 157 17.25 -12.61 -15.36
C HIS A 157 17.22 -11.53 -14.27
N GLY A 158 18.36 -11.19 -13.66
CA GLY A 158 18.53 -10.13 -12.67
C GLY A 158 18.23 -8.72 -13.20
N GLY A 159 18.41 -8.51 -14.51
CA GLY A 159 17.97 -7.31 -15.20
C GLY A 159 16.44 -7.12 -15.12
N ALA A 160 15.67 -8.21 -15.04
CA ALA A 160 14.21 -8.11 -14.87
C ALA A 160 13.83 -7.58 -13.49
N ASP A 161 14.54 -7.98 -12.43
CA ASP A 161 14.33 -7.47 -11.06
C ASP A 161 14.66 -5.96 -11.01
N THR A 162 15.78 -5.56 -11.60
CA THR A 162 16.17 -4.15 -11.67
C THR A 162 15.12 -3.32 -12.41
N LEU A 163 14.65 -3.81 -13.56
CA LEU A 163 13.63 -3.12 -14.35
C LEU A 163 12.29 -3.07 -13.60
N ALA A 164 11.91 -4.14 -12.90
CA ALA A 164 10.71 -4.18 -12.05
C ALA A 164 10.79 -3.13 -10.94
N THR A 165 11.91 -3.07 -10.22
CA THR A 165 12.17 -2.06 -9.18
C THR A 165 12.07 -0.64 -9.74
N MET A 166 12.65 -0.36 -10.92
CA MET A 166 12.58 0.97 -11.54
C MET A 166 11.13 1.37 -11.86
N LEU A 167 10.38 0.49 -12.54
CA LEU A 167 9.00 0.77 -12.94
C LEU A 167 8.07 0.94 -11.74
N LEU A 168 8.23 0.10 -10.73
CA LEU A 168 7.47 0.17 -9.48
C LEU A 168 7.79 1.47 -8.73
N GLY A 169 9.08 1.82 -8.61
CA GLY A 169 9.53 3.04 -7.96
C GLY A 169 9.01 4.32 -8.62
N ILE A 170 9.12 4.43 -9.96
CA ILE A 170 8.58 5.56 -10.72
C ILE A 170 7.08 5.73 -10.45
N SER A 171 6.32 4.64 -10.55
CA SER A 171 4.86 4.69 -10.44
C SER A 171 4.42 5.03 -9.01
N LEU A 172 5.04 4.41 -8.01
CA LEU A 172 4.72 4.60 -6.60
C LEU A 172 5.13 5.96 -6.05
N ASP A 173 6.29 6.49 -6.45
CA ASP A 173 6.76 7.80 -5.97
C ASP A 173 5.93 8.94 -6.58
N ILE A 174 5.65 8.89 -7.89
CA ILE A 174 4.84 9.91 -8.55
C ILE A 174 3.41 9.89 -8.02
N ALA A 175 2.79 8.70 -7.87
CA ALA A 175 1.45 8.59 -7.29
C ALA A 175 1.40 9.16 -5.86
N TYR A 176 2.39 8.85 -5.03
CA TYR A 176 2.49 9.38 -3.68
C TYR A 176 2.63 10.90 -3.68
N ARG A 177 3.55 11.44 -4.49
CA ARG A 177 3.74 12.88 -4.60
C ARG A 177 2.46 13.60 -5.03
N ALA A 178 1.74 13.05 -6.01
CA ALA A 178 0.52 13.64 -6.56
C ALA A 178 -0.65 13.64 -5.57
N VAL A 179 -0.79 12.59 -4.74
CA VAL A 179 -1.89 12.47 -3.78
C VAL A 179 -1.56 13.12 -2.44
N ILE A 180 -0.28 13.09 -2.02
CA ILE A 180 0.11 13.29 -0.62
C ILE A 180 1.01 14.51 -0.40
N VAL A 181 1.97 14.77 -1.29
CA VAL A 181 3.07 15.74 -1.06
C VAL A 181 2.86 17.07 -1.82
N ALA A 182 2.04 17.12 -2.88
CA ALA A 182 1.90 18.32 -3.72
C ALA A 182 0.49 18.53 -4.30
N GLY A 183 0.10 19.80 -4.50
CA GLY A 183 -1.11 20.22 -5.22
C GLY A 183 -0.99 20.12 -6.75
N ALA A 184 -0.34 19.06 -7.24
CA ALA A 184 -0.26 18.77 -8.67
C ALA A 184 -1.54 18.07 -9.14
N ASP A 185 -1.91 18.29 -10.39
CA ASP A 185 -3.01 17.55 -11.01
C ASP A 185 -2.65 16.06 -11.08
N ILE A 186 -3.43 15.23 -10.38
CA ILE A 186 -3.23 13.78 -10.29
C ILE A 186 -3.33 13.11 -11.65
N ASP A 187 -4.15 13.64 -12.57
CA ASP A 187 -4.32 13.08 -13.90
C ASP A 187 -3.10 13.40 -14.76
N ALA A 188 -2.58 14.63 -14.68
CA ALA A 188 -1.32 15.00 -15.34
C ALA A 188 -0.13 14.19 -14.79
N ALA A 189 -0.10 13.93 -13.49
CA ALA A 189 0.93 13.09 -12.87
C ALA A 189 0.82 11.62 -13.33
N CYS A 190 -0.40 11.10 -13.48
CA CYS A 190 -0.66 9.77 -14.02
C CYS A 190 -0.16 9.65 -15.46
N ASP A 191 -0.51 10.62 -16.32
CA ASP A 191 -0.07 10.66 -17.71
C ASP A 191 1.46 10.71 -17.84
N LEU A 192 2.12 11.47 -16.96
CA LEU A 192 3.57 11.54 -16.91
C LEU A 192 4.18 10.20 -16.47
N ALA A 193 3.63 9.55 -15.44
CA ALA A 193 4.09 8.24 -14.97
C ALA A 193 3.92 7.15 -16.04
N VAL A 194 2.77 7.12 -16.75
CA VAL A 194 2.54 6.23 -17.90
C VAL A 194 3.58 6.48 -18.99
N THR A 195 3.80 7.75 -19.34
CA THR A 195 4.77 8.13 -20.38
C THR A 195 6.19 7.71 -20.00
N ALA A 196 6.61 7.97 -18.76
CA ALA A 196 7.92 7.59 -18.24
C ALA A 196 8.12 6.07 -18.23
N SER A 197 7.16 5.32 -17.69
CA SER A 197 7.22 3.85 -17.65
C SER A 197 7.29 3.25 -19.06
N LEU A 198 6.49 3.74 -20.01
CA LEU A 198 6.55 3.29 -21.41
C LEU A 198 7.84 3.74 -22.13
N ALA A 199 8.42 4.87 -21.77
CA ALA A 199 9.71 5.30 -22.30
C ALA A 199 10.84 4.39 -21.81
N VAL A 200 10.88 4.08 -20.52
CA VAL A 200 11.83 3.12 -19.94
C VAL A 200 11.72 1.76 -20.65
N LEU A 201 10.50 1.24 -20.78
CA LEU A 201 10.28 -0.05 -21.45
C LEU A 201 10.66 -0.08 -22.94
N ARG A 202 10.74 1.07 -23.61
CA ARG A 202 11.15 1.18 -25.02
C ARG A 202 12.65 1.45 -25.19
N ALA A 203 13.25 2.19 -24.26
CA ALA A 203 14.62 2.66 -24.37
C ALA A 203 15.65 1.75 -23.71
N VAL A 204 15.23 0.91 -22.76
CA VAL A 204 16.13 -0.05 -22.10
C VAL A 204 16.37 -1.24 -23.03
N GLU A 205 17.61 -1.33 -23.51
CA GLU A 205 18.03 -2.40 -24.41
C GLU A 205 18.25 -3.71 -23.65
N PRO A 206 17.91 -4.88 -24.22
CA PRO A 206 18.14 -6.18 -23.58
C PRO A 206 19.60 -6.41 -23.16
N GLU A 207 20.56 -5.85 -23.89
CA GLU A 207 21.99 -5.96 -23.58
C GLU A 207 22.36 -5.25 -22.26
N GLN A 208 21.75 -4.10 -21.98
CA GLN A 208 21.95 -3.37 -20.72
C GLN A 208 21.45 -4.18 -19.53
N LEU A 209 20.31 -4.87 -19.72
CA LEU A 209 19.72 -5.74 -18.69
C LEU A 209 20.57 -6.98 -18.43
N ARG A 210 21.13 -7.59 -19.49
CA ARG A 210 22.01 -8.77 -19.35
C ARG A 210 23.36 -8.44 -18.75
N ALA A 211 23.88 -7.23 -18.96
CA ALA A 211 25.12 -6.79 -18.30
C ALA A 211 25.00 -6.86 -16.76
N ILE A 212 23.81 -6.59 -16.23
CA ILE A 212 23.49 -6.73 -14.81
C ILE A 212 23.55 -8.21 -14.39
N ASP A 213 23.00 -9.13 -15.21
CA ASP A 213 23.02 -10.58 -14.95
C ASP A 213 24.45 -11.15 -14.83
N THR A 214 25.40 -10.54 -15.53
CA THR A 214 26.80 -10.98 -15.58
C THR A 214 27.71 -10.30 -14.55
N SER A 215 27.20 -9.34 -13.78
CA SER A 215 28.00 -8.64 -12.78
C SER A 215 28.26 -9.55 -11.57
N PRO A 216 29.53 -9.79 -11.17
CA PRO A 216 29.82 -10.63 -10.03
C PRO A 216 29.21 -10.02 -8.77
N VAL A 217 28.49 -10.85 -7.99
CA VAL A 217 28.02 -10.46 -6.65
C VAL A 217 29.25 -10.01 -5.86
N PRO A 218 29.30 -8.78 -5.32
CA PRO A 218 30.44 -8.35 -4.55
C PRO A 218 30.60 -9.31 -3.36
N ASN A 219 31.75 -10.00 -3.30
CA ASN A 219 32.11 -10.85 -2.18
C ASN A 219 32.04 -10.00 -0.92
N GLY A 220 31.04 -10.26 -0.07
CA GLY A 220 30.86 -9.59 1.21
C GLY A 220 32.15 -9.71 2.03
N SER A 221 32.67 -8.56 2.45
CA SER A 221 33.74 -8.43 3.44
C SER A 221 33.19 -8.53 4.85
#